data_AF-A0A0L8ALR2-F1
#
_entry.id   AF-A0A0L8ALR2-F1
#
_cell.length_a   1.000
_cell.length_b   1.000
_cell.length_c   1.000
_cell.angle_alpha   90.00
_cell.angle_beta   90.00
_cell.angle_gamma   90.00
#
_symmetry.space_group_name_H-M   'P 1'
#
loop_
_entity.id
_entity.type
_entity.pdbx_description
1 polymer ?
#
loop_
_entity_poly.entity_id
_entity_poly.type
_entity_poly.pdbx_seq_one_letter_code
_entity_poly.pdbx_strand_id
1 'polypeptide(L)'
;MDSRIEQLLEKYWASESSIQEEKELKELVANADNSEEMEELKALFGYFQSEQELSLGDDFDQEVLAMIEAEPETKVINISGYFKRYAGVAAAMLVLITSSYFFMQQQKTYEQEDTFDSPELALQELKKQLLMVSNYMNSGSSNLDKLGSMSKMDAGMESLKYMGDAARGMEPISEMNILESEF
;
A
#
# COMPACT_ATOMS: atom_id res chain seq x y z
N MET A 1 -79.37 13.17 29.68
CA MET A 1 -78.05 12.55 29.87
C MET A 1 -77.24 13.39 30.83
N ASP A 2 -76.42 12.77 31.67
CA ASP A 2 -75.55 13.49 32.62
C ASP A 2 -74.47 14.26 31.84
N SER A 3 -74.40 15.58 32.06
CA SER A 3 -73.45 16.47 31.37
C SER A 3 -71.98 16.10 31.57
N ARG A 4 -71.68 15.35 32.64
CA ARG A 4 -70.34 14.82 32.92
C ARG A 4 -69.96 13.66 32.01
N ILE A 5 -70.91 12.77 31.69
CA ILE A 5 -70.65 11.60 30.85
C ILE A 5 -70.33 12.06 29.43
N GLU A 6 -71.11 12.99 28.88
CA GLU A 6 -70.88 13.55 27.54
C GLU A 6 -69.49 14.22 27.42
N GLN A 7 -69.08 15.01 28.42
CA GLN A 7 -67.77 15.66 28.43
C GLN A 7 -66.61 14.65 28.47
N LEU A 8 -66.74 13.60 29.29
CA LEU A 8 -65.73 12.55 29.37
C LEU A 8 -65.70 11.71 28.09
N LEU A 9 -66.86 11.49 27.48
CA LEU A 9 -66.98 10.75 26.23
C LEU A 9 -66.33 11.49 25.06
N GLU A 10 -66.56 12.80 24.93
CA GLU A 10 -65.93 13.63 23.91
C GLU A 10 -64.39 13.57 24.02
N LYS A 11 -63.86 13.69 25.23
CA LYS A 11 -62.41 13.54 25.48
C LYS A 11 -61.89 12.14 25.16
N TYR A 12 -62.65 11.10 25.53
CA TYR A 12 -62.28 9.71 25.25
C TYR A 12 -62.17 9.47 23.74
N TRP A 13 -63.14 9.93 22.96
CA TRP A 13 -63.12 9.84 21.50
C TRP A 13 -62.03 10.70 20.87
N ALA A 14 -61.71 11.86 21.46
CA ALA A 14 -60.57 12.67 21.06
C ALA A 14 -59.21 12.08 21.49
N SER A 15 -59.20 10.98 22.24
CA SER A 15 -58.00 10.39 22.85
C SER A 15 -57.22 11.34 23.77
N GLU A 16 -57.92 12.29 24.40
CA GLU A 16 -57.39 13.29 25.33
C GLU A 16 -57.70 12.95 26.81
N SER A 17 -58.37 11.83 27.08
CA SER A 17 -58.70 11.38 28.42
C SER A 17 -57.48 10.84 29.19
N SER A 18 -57.46 11.09 30.50
CA SER A 18 -56.55 10.41 31.43
C SER A 18 -57.12 9.05 31.88
N ILE A 19 -56.24 8.16 32.36
CA ILE A 19 -56.64 6.82 32.86
C ILE A 19 -57.66 6.92 34.01
N GLN A 20 -57.53 7.94 34.86
CA GLN A 20 -58.47 8.19 35.95
C GLN A 20 -59.84 8.62 35.43
N GLU A 21 -59.89 9.50 34.43
CA GLU A 21 -61.13 9.94 33.77
C GLU A 21 -61.80 8.78 33.01
N GLU A 22 -61.05 7.89 32.37
CA GLU A 22 -61.60 6.69 31.72
C GLU A 22 -62.23 5.71 32.71
N LYS A 23 -61.60 5.55 33.88
CA LYS A 23 -62.17 4.73 34.94
C LYS A 23 -63.46 5.35 35.49
N GLU A 24 -63.47 6.66 35.71
CA GLU A 24 -64.67 7.43 36.09
C GLU A 24 -65.77 7.26 35.03
N LEU A 25 -65.45 7.40 33.74
CA LEU A 25 -66.39 7.23 32.64
C LEU A 25 -67.01 5.83 32.63
N LYS A 26 -66.21 4.77 32.79
CA LYS A 26 -66.71 3.38 32.87
C LYS A 26 -67.65 3.17 34.05
N GLU A 27 -67.31 3.70 35.23
CA GLU A 27 -68.16 3.60 36.43
C GLU A 27 -69.47 4.38 36.26
N LEU A 28 -69.42 5.58 35.69
CA LEU A 28 -70.62 6.39 35.42
C LEU A 28 -71.52 5.73 34.38
N VAL A 29 -70.96 5.22 33.29
CA VAL A 29 -71.69 4.50 32.24
C VAL A 29 -72.33 3.23 32.81
N ALA A 30 -71.65 2.49 33.68
CA ALA A 30 -72.20 1.31 34.33
C ALA A 30 -73.43 1.62 35.21
N ASN A 31 -73.41 2.76 35.92
CA ASN A 31 -74.48 3.18 36.84
C ASN A 31 -75.59 4.02 36.18
N ALA A 32 -75.41 4.43 34.93
CA ALA A 32 -76.37 5.28 34.23
C ALA A 32 -77.64 4.52 33.78
N ASP A 33 -78.72 5.28 33.59
CA ASP A 33 -80.02 4.80 33.11
C ASP A 33 -79.90 4.08 31.76
N ASN A 34 -80.80 3.12 31.54
CA ASN A 34 -80.85 2.31 30.33
C ASN A 34 -81.53 3.06 29.17
N SER A 35 -80.88 4.12 28.68
CA SER A 35 -81.16 4.67 27.35
C SER A 35 -80.42 3.87 26.28
N GLU A 36 -80.97 3.82 25.06
CA GLU A 36 -80.40 3.08 23.92
C GLU A 36 -78.89 3.34 23.72
N GLU A 37 -78.47 4.61 23.70
CA GLU A 37 -77.05 5.00 23.58
C GLU A 37 -76.17 4.50 24.74
N MET A 38 -76.73 4.37 25.95
CA MET A 38 -75.99 3.92 27.12
C MET A 38 -75.85 2.40 27.12
N GLU A 39 -76.83 1.67 26.60
CA GLU A 39 -76.71 0.22 26.39
C GLU A 39 -75.63 -0.11 25.36
N GLU A 40 -75.54 0.67 24.27
CA GLU A 40 -74.46 0.53 23.28
C GLU A 40 -73.08 0.77 23.90
N LEU A 41 -72.94 1.83 24.70
CA LEU A 41 -71.68 2.14 25.41
C LEU A 41 -71.30 1.05 26.42
N LYS A 42 -72.27 0.53 27.18
CA LYS A 42 -72.06 -0.59 28.11
C LYS A 42 -71.60 -1.84 27.37
N ALA A 43 -72.20 -2.16 26.22
CA ALA A 43 -71.79 -3.29 25.40
C ALA A 43 -70.37 -3.12 24.86
N LEU A 44 -70.01 -1.93 24.39
CA LEU A 44 -68.67 -1.61 23.89
C LEU A 44 -67.60 -1.76 24.99
N PHE A 45 -67.79 -1.12 26.13
CA PHE A 45 -66.82 -1.20 27.23
C PHE A 45 -66.76 -2.61 27.82
N GLY A 46 -67.87 -3.34 27.83
CA GLY A 46 -67.92 -4.75 28.23
C GLY A 46 -67.07 -5.64 27.31
N TYR A 47 -67.17 -5.45 25.99
CA TYR A 47 -66.35 -6.18 25.02
C TYR A 47 -64.85 -5.92 25.22
N PHE A 48 -64.46 -4.65 25.39
CA PHE A 48 -63.05 -4.32 25.64
C PHE A 48 -62.52 -4.91 26.94
N GLN A 49 -63.36 -5.01 27.97
CA GLN A 49 -62.97 -5.64 29.23
C GLN A 49 -62.79 -7.15 29.07
N SER A 50 -63.69 -7.84 28.35
CA SER A 50 -63.55 -9.29 28.11
C SER A 50 -62.35 -9.64 27.24
N GLU A 51 -62.03 -8.82 26.24
CA GLU A 51 -60.86 -9.02 25.39
C GLU A 51 -59.55 -8.71 26.14
N GLN A 52 -59.57 -7.81 27.12
CA GLN A 52 -58.39 -7.53 27.95
C GLN A 52 -58.00 -8.73 28.83
N GLU A 53 -58.94 -9.62 29.14
CA GLU A 53 -58.66 -10.86 29.87
C GLU A 53 -58.07 -11.97 28.99
N LEU A 54 -58.09 -11.84 27.66
CA LEU A 54 -57.33 -12.74 26.79
C LEU A 54 -55.83 -12.44 26.96
N SER A 55 -55.12 -13.34 27.64
CA SER A 55 -53.67 -13.32 27.61
C SER A 55 -53.18 -13.83 26.26
N LEU A 56 -52.06 -13.27 25.81
CA LEU A 56 -51.28 -13.85 24.74
C LEU A 56 -50.76 -15.23 25.21
N GLY A 57 -50.58 -16.17 24.29
CA GLY A 57 -49.96 -17.45 24.61
C GLY A 57 -48.51 -17.26 25.00
N ASP A 58 -47.97 -18.15 25.84
CA ASP A 58 -46.58 -18.08 26.33
C ASP A 58 -45.53 -18.05 25.20
N ASP A 59 -45.89 -18.56 24.02
CA ASP A 59 -45.03 -18.64 22.83
C ASP A 59 -45.12 -17.40 21.92
N PHE A 60 -46.05 -16.47 22.16
CA PHE A 60 -46.28 -15.30 21.29
C PHE A 60 -45.03 -14.43 21.16
N ASP A 61 -44.37 -14.13 22.28
CA ASP A 61 -43.16 -13.32 22.29
C ASP A 61 -42.03 -14.00 21.52
N GLN A 62 -41.92 -15.34 21.61
CA GLN A 62 -40.93 -16.11 20.86
C GLN A 62 -41.20 -16.07 19.36
N GLU A 63 -42.45 -16.24 18.93
CA GLU A 63 -42.83 -16.19 17.51
C GLU A 63 -42.62 -14.80 16.91
N VAL A 64 -42.99 -13.74 17.62
CA VAL A 64 -42.83 -12.36 17.17
C VAL A 64 -41.35 -12.00 17.08
N LEU A 65 -40.54 -12.36 18.08
CA LEU A 65 -39.10 -12.15 18.05
C LEU A 65 -38.45 -12.92 16.92
N ALA A 66 -38.85 -14.17 16.67
CA ALA A 66 -38.35 -14.96 15.55
C ALA A 66 -38.68 -14.31 14.19
N MET A 67 -39.84 -13.68 14.06
CA MET A 67 -40.24 -12.96 12.84
C MET A 67 -39.48 -11.64 12.64
N ILE A 68 -39.07 -10.99 13.73
CA ILE A 68 -38.25 -9.77 13.69
C ILE A 68 -36.76 -10.10 13.45
N GLU A 69 -36.27 -11.19 14.05
CA GLU A 69 -34.90 -11.66 13.91
C GLU A 69 -34.65 -12.41 12.60
N ALA A 70 -35.71 -12.85 11.90
CA ALA A 70 -35.60 -13.32 10.53
C ALA A 70 -35.02 -12.18 9.68
N GLU A 71 -33.71 -12.27 9.41
CA GLU A 71 -32.96 -11.26 8.66
C GLU A 71 -33.72 -10.92 7.37
N PRO A 72 -33.88 -9.63 7.04
CA PRO A 72 -34.46 -9.28 5.76
C PRO A 72 -33.60 -9.93 4.67
N GLU A 73 -34.22 -10.62 3.70
CA GLU A 73 -33.56 -11.18 2.51
C GLU A 73 -32.90 -10.11 1.61
N THR A 74 -32.71 -8.91 2.13
CA THR A 74 -31.91 -7.87 1.51
C THR A 74 -30.45 -8.29 1.58
N LYS A 75 -29.99 -8.82 0.45
CA LYS A 75 -28.58 -9.12 0.18
C LYS A 75 -27.74 -7.86 0.37
N VAL A 76 -27.25 -7.63 1.59
CA VAL A 76 -26.33 -6.54 1.92
C VAL A 76 -24.99 -6.86 1.27
N ILE A 77 -24.76 -6.31 0.08
CA ILE A 77 -23.48 -6.45 -0.60
C ILE A 77 -22.47 -5.59 0.16
N ASN A 78 -21.56 -6.22 0.90
CA ASN A 78 -20.52 -5.52 1.63
C ASN A 78 -19.42 -5.03 0.67
N ILE A 79 -19.61 -3.82 0.12
CA ILE A 79 -18.71 -3.18 -0.85
C ILE A 79 -17.28 -3.03 -0.30
N SER A 80 -17.12 -2.86 1.01
CA SER A 80 -15.82 -2.74 1.68
C SER A 80 -14.94 -3.98 1.50
N GLY A 81 -15.54 -5.18 1.55
CA GLY A 81 -14.84 -6.44 1.34
C GLY A 81 -14.33 -6.61 -0.10
N TYR A 82 -15.12 -6.18 -1.08
CA TYR A 82 -14.72 -6.18 -2.49
C TYR A 82 -13.60 -5.17 -2.75
N PHE A 83 -13.69 -3.96 -2.20
CA PHE A 83 -12.67 -2.93 -2.37
C PHE A 83 -11.30 -3.40 -1.87
N LYS A 84 -11.22 -4.02 -0.68
CA LYS A 84 -9.94 -4.55 -0.15
C LYS A 84 -9.31 -5.61 -1.05
N ARG A 85 -10.12 -6.47 -1.68
CA ARG A 85 -9.61 -7.53 -2.59
C ARG A 85 -9.03 -6.95 -3.88
N TYR A 86 -9.68 -5.94 -4.45
CA TYR A 86 -9.25 -5.33 -5.71
C TYR A 86 -8.25 -4.18 -5.54
N ALA A 87 -8.13 -3.59 -4.35
CA ALA A 87 -7.20 -2.49 -4.09
C ALA A 87 -5.74 -2.87 -4.36
N GLY A 88 -5.32 -4.09 -4.00
CA GLY A 88 -3.95 -4.57 -4.27
C GLY A 88 -3.67 -4.69 -5.78
N VAL A 89 -4.64 -5.20 -6.55
CA VAL A 89 -4.53 -5.33 -8.01
C VAL A 89 -4.51 -3.97 -8.68
N ALA A 90 -5.38 -3.04 -8.25
CA ALA A 90 -5.41 -1.68 -8.75
C ALA A 90 -4.12 -0.92 -8.46
N ALA A 91 -3.53 -1.08 -7.27
CA ALA A 91 -2.25 -0.47 -6.91
C ALA A 91 -1.11 -0.99 -7.80
N ALA A 92 -1.04 -2.30 -8.04
CA ALA A 92 -0.03 -2.88 -8.93
C ALA A 92 -0.16 -2.35 -10.37
N MET A 93 -1.39 -2.27 -10.89
CA MET A 93 -1.66 -1.69 -12.21
C MET A 93 -1.25 -0.22 -12.30
N LEU A 94 -1.55 0.58 -11.27
CA LEU A 94 -1.14 1.98 -11.22
C LEU A 94 0.39 2.13 -11.24
N VAL A 95 1.12 1.31 -10.49
CA VAL A 95 2.59 1.32 -10.49
C VAL A 95 3.14 0.97 -11.88
N LEU A 96 2.58 -0.04 -12.55
CA LEU A 96 3.01 -0.41 -13.91
C LEU A 96 2.73 0.70 -14.93
N ILE A 97 1.54 1.29 -14.90
CA ILE A 97 1.16 2.38 -15.82
C ILE A 97 2.04 3.59 -15.61
N THR A 98 2.23 4.00 -14.36
CA THR A 98 3.07 5.17 -14.01
C THR A 98 4.53 4.92 -14.37
N SER A 99 5.08 3.75 -14.05
CA SER A 99 6.46 3.39 -14.42
C SER A 99 6.66 3.36 -15.94
N SER A 100 5.71 2.78 -16.69
CA SER A 100 5.75 2.75 -18.15
C SER A 100 5.68 4.15 -18.76
N TYR A 101 4.84 5.03 -18.20
CA TYR A 101 4.72 6.42 -18.64
C TYR A 101 6.04 7.18 -18.44
N PHE A 102 6.65 7.07 -17.25
CA PHE A 102 7.95 7.68 -16.97
C PHE A 102 9.06 7.13 -17.86
N PHE A 103 9.05 5.83 -18.16
CA PHE A 103 10.03 5.21 -19.05
C PHE A 103 9.92 5.73 -20.50
N MET A 104 8.70 5.84 -21.04
CA MET A 104 8.48 6.46 -22.34
C MET A 104 8.88 7.94 -22.37
N GLN A 105 8.65 8.67 -21.27
CA GLN A 105 9.05 10.07 -21.16
C GLN A 105 10.57 10.23 -21.15
N GLN A 106 11.32 9.34 -20.50
CA GLN A 106 12.79 9.33 -20.60
C GLN A 106 13.26 9.08 -22.03
N GLN A 107 12.67 8.14 -22.76
CA GLN A 107 13.06 7.88 -24.16
C GLN A 107 12.85 9.11 -25.07
N LYS A 108 11.80 9.90 -24.85
CA LYS A 108 11.56 11.15 -25.57
C LYS A 108 12.64 12.20 -25.33
N THR A 109 13.32 12.18 -24.17
CA THR A 109 14.44 13.10 -23.86
C THR A 109 15.76 12.66 -24.52
N TYR A 110 15.87 11.40 -24.96
CA TYR A 110 17.02 10.89 -25.73
C TYR A 110 16.78 10.93 -27.25
N GLU A 111 16.02 11.90 -27.76
CA GLU A 111 16.24 12.31 -29.16
C GLU A 111 17.66 12.86 -29.22
N GLN A 112 18.59 12.08 -29.80
CA GLN A 112 19.93 12.56 -30.08
C GLN A 112 19.82 13.80 -30.95
N GLU A 113 20.13 14.98 -30.41
CA GLU A 113 20.54 16.10 -31.25
C GLU A 113 21.78 15.63 -32.00
N ASP A 114 21.62 15.39 -33.31
CA ASP A 114 22.71 14.98 -34.17
C ASP A 114 23.79 16.06 -34.09
N THR A 115 24.95 15.71 -33.52
CA THR A 115 26.02 16.70 -33.22
C THR A 115 26.69 17.21 -34.49
N PHE A 116 26.45 16.56 -35.64
CA PHE A 116 27.04 16.92 -36.92
C PHE A 116 26.00 16.94 -38.04
N ASP A 117 26.00 18.01 -38.82
CA ASP A 117 25.02 18.23 -39.91
C ASP A 117 25.15 17.27 -41.10
N SER A 118 26.20 16.44 -41.15
CA SER A 118 26.37 15.44 -42.22
C SER A 118 27.15 14.20 -41.74
N PRO A 119 26.74 12.98 -42.19
CA PRO A 119 27.40 11.73 -41.83
C PRO A 119 28.89 11.67 -42.21
N GLU A 120 29.27 12.35 -43.30
CA GLU A 120 30.66 12.38 -43.78
C GLU A 120 31.58 13.14 -42.81
N LEU A 121 31.11 14.26 -42.24
CA LEU A 121 31.89 15.03 -41.25
C LEU A 121 32.06 14.27 -39.94
N ALA A 122 31.02 13.58 -39.46
CA ALA A 122 31.10 12.76 -38.25
C ALA A 122 32.17 11.65 -38.38
N LEU A 123 32.22 10.99 -39.54
CA LEU A 123 33.22 9.96 -39.82
C LEU A 123 34.64 10.51 -39.89
N GLN A 124 34.81 11.73 -40.43
CA GLN A 124 36.13 12.37 -40.46
C GLN A 124 36.64 12.71 -39.07
N GLU A 125 35.80 13.30 -38.21
CA GLU A 125 36.21 13.63 -36.85
C GLU A 125 36.44 12.37 -36.01
N LEU A 126 35.63 11.32 -36.19
CA LEU A 126 35.86 10.01 -35.57
C LEU A 126 37.22 9.43 -35.96
N LYS A 127 37.54 9.41 -37.26
CA LYS A 127 38.83 8.92 -37.76
C LYS A 127 40.01 9.68 -37.15
N LYS A 128 39.88 11.00 -37.02
CA LYS A 128 40.88 11.87 -36.39
C LYS A 128 41.06 11.53 -34.90
N GLN A 129 39.98 11.33 -34.16
CA GLN A 129 40.06 10.93 -32.75
C GLN A 129 40.68 9.55 -32.58
N LEU A 130 40.28 8.57 -33.40
CA LEU A 130 40.87 7.22 -33.39
C LEU A 130 42.37 7.25 -33.72
N LEU A 131 42.77 8.07 -34.69
CA LEU A 131 44.18 8.24 -35.06
C LEU A 131 44.99 8.90 -33.95
N MET A 132 44.41 9.88 -33.25
CA MET A 132 45.03 10.51 -32.09
C MET A 132 45.25 9.52 -30.95
N VAL A 133 44.25 8.70 -30.63
CA VAL A 133 44.35 7.62 -29.63
C VAL A 133 45.43 6.61 -30.04
N SER A 134 45.45 6.20 -31.31
CA SER A 134 46.47 5.30 -31.85
C SER A 134 47.88 5.87 -31.72
N ASN A 135 48.07 7.16 -32.00
CA ASN A 135 49.36 7.82 -31.86
C ASN A 135 49.81 7.87 -30.39
N TYR A 136 48.90 8.15 -29.46
CA TYR A 136 49.21 8.12 -28.03
C TYR A 136 49.57 6.71 -27.54
N MET A 137 48.83 5.69 -27.98
CA MET A 137 49.13 4.29 -27.64
C MET A 137 50.49 3.85 -28.20
N ASN A 138 50.78 4.17 -29.47
CA ASN A 138 52.05 3.81 -30.09
C ASN A 138 53.23 4.52 -29.42
N SER A 139 53.07 5.80 -29.08
CA SER A 139 54.08 6.56 -28.33
C SER A 139 54.25 6.00 -26.91
N GLY A 140 53.17 5.62 -26.24
CA GLY A 140 53.20 4.96 -24.93
C GLY A 140 53.93 3.62 -24.96
N SER A 141 53.64 2.77 -25.94
CA SER A 141 54.30 1.46 -26.11
C SER A 141 55.80 1.61 -26.35
N SER A 142 56.21 2.56 -27.21
CA SER A 142 57.64 2.82 -27.45
C SER A 142 58.38 3.26 -26.18
N ASN A 143 57.73 4.07 -25.34
CA ASN A 143 58.30 4.46 -24.05
C ASN A 143 58.40 3.28 -23.08
N LEU A 144 57.43 2.35 -23.09
CA LEU A 144 57.47 1.13 -22.28
C LEU A 144 58.58 0.17 -22.72
N ASP A 145 58.81 0.02 -24.02
CA ASP A 145 59.93 -0.78 -24.55
C ASP A 145 61.28 -0.19 -24.15
N LYS A 146 61.41 1.14 -24.20
CA LYS A 146 62.60 1.85 -23.72
C LYS A 146 62.79 1.70 -22.20
N LEU A 147 61.71 1.74 -21.42
CA LEU A 147 61.76 1.54 -19.97
C LEU A 147 62.14 0.10 -19.61
N GLY A 148 61.59 -0.88 -20.33
CA GLY A 148 61.90 -2.30 -20.14
C GLY A 148 63.36 -2.63 -20.49
N SER A 149 63.90 -2.05 -21.56
CA SER A 149 65.32 -2.18 -21.89
C SER A 149 66.23 -1.49 -20.88
N MET A 150 65.84 -0.32 -20.36
CA MET A 150 66.59 0.39 -19.32
C MET A 150 66.58 -0.38 -17.99
N SER A 151 65.43 -0.94 -17.58
CA SER A 151 65.31 -1.79 -16.39
C SER A 151 66.16 -3.07 -16.49
N LYS A 152 66.21 -3.70 -17.68
CA LYS A 152 67.10 -4.84 -17.92
C LYS A 152 68.57 -4.44 -17.88
N MET A 153 68.90 -3.25 -18.37
CA MET A 153 70.25 -2.70 -18.30
C MET A 153 70.68 -2.45 -16.85
N ASP A 154 69.80 -1.92 -16.00
CA ASP A 154 70.06 -1.75 -14.56
C ASP A 154 70.28 -3.09 -13.85
N ALA A 155 69.45 -4.10 -14.13
CA ALA A 155 69.63 -5.46 -13.57
C ALA A 155 70.96 -6.10 -14.02
N GLY A 156 71.34 -5.91 -15.29
CA GLY A 156 72.64 -6.34 -15.80
C GLY A 156 73.80 -5.61 -15.11
N MET A 157 73.67 -4.30 -14.88
CA MET A 157 74.68 -3.48 -14.21
C MET A 157 74.89 -3.89 -12.74
N GLU A 158 73.83 -4.29 -12.04
CA GLU A 158 73.93 -4.81 -10.67
C GLU A 158 74.76 -6.10 -10.62
N SER A 159 74.53 -7.03 -11.55
CA SER A 159 75.32 -8.26 -11.66
C SER A 159 76.80 -7.98 -11.99
N LEU A 160 77.06 -6.98 -12.84
CA LEU A 160 78.42 -6.53 -13.14
C LEU A 160 79.10 -5.90 -11.91
N LYS A 161 78.35 -5.20 -11.05
CA LYS A 161 78.85 -4.64 -9.80
C LYS A 161 79.31 -5.72 -8.82
N TYR A 162 78.48 -6.74 -8.58
CA TYR A 162 78.85 -7.85 -7.69
C TYR A 162 80.05 -8.64 -8.22
N MET A 163 80.14 -8.83 -9.54
CA MET A 163 81.31 -9.46 -10.15
C MET A 163 82.58 -8.60 -10.00
N GLY A 164 82.46 -7.28 -10.13
CA GLY A 164 83.55 -6.34 -9.87
C GLY A 164 84.01 -6.33 -8.41
N ASP A 165 83.07 -6.36 -7.46
CA ASP A 165 83.37 -6.42 -6.03
C ASP A 165 83.97 -7.78 -5.63
N ALA A 166 83.50 -8.89 -6.21
CA ALA A 166 84.09 -10.22 -6.03
C ALA A 166 85.51 -10.30 -6.58
N ALA A 167 85.76 -9.74 -7.77
CA ALA A 167 87.10 -9.68 -8.35
C ALA A 167 88.08 -8.89 -7.48
N ARG A 168 87.66 -7.73 -6.94
CA ARG A 168 88.46 -6.96 -5.98
C ARG A 168 88.69 -7.71 -4.66
N GLY A 169 87.67 -8.42 -4.16
CA GLY A 169 87.81 -9.26 -2.96
C GLY A 169 88.80 -10.42 -3.12
N MET A 170 89.08 -10.85 -4.36
CA MET A 170 90.07 -11.86 -4.68
C MET A 170 91.49 -11.31 -4.92
N GLU A 171 91.69 -10.00 -5.11
CA GLU A 171 93.03 -9.39 -5.21
C GLU A 171 93.95 -9.77 -4.04
N PRO A 172 93.57 -9.61 -2.74
CA PRO A 172 94.48 -9.91 -1.62
C PRO A 172 94.79 -11.41 -1.47
N ILE A 173 93.97 -12.28 -2.06
CA ILE A 173 94.17 -13.74 -2.04
C ILE A 173 95.11 -14.17 -3.17
N SER A 174 95.09 -13.46 -4.31
CA SER A 174 96.04 -13.67 -5.40
C SER A 174 97.47 -13.28 -5.01
N GLU A 175 97.65 -12.27 -4.15
CA GLU A 175 98.96 -11.90 -3.61
C GLU A 175 99.49 -12.92 -2.57
N MET A 176 98.60 -13.59 -1.81
CA MET A 176 99.03 -14.62 -0.83
C MET A 176 99.48 -15.94 -1.47
N ASN A 177 99.02 -16.27 -2.69
CA ASN A 177 99.42 -17.51 -3.37
C ASN A 177 100.79 -17.43 -4.08
N ILE A 178 101.48 -16.28 -4.01
CA ILE A 178 102.84 -16.09 -4.59
C ILE A 178 103.93 -16.30 -3.53
N LEU A 179 103.58 -16.48 -2.24
CA LEU A 179 104.54 -16.68 -1.16
C LEU A 179 104.72 -18.14 -0.69
N GLU A 180 104.01 -19.11 -1.30
CA GLU A 180 104.04 -20.52 -0.87
C GLU A 180 104.77 -21.48 -1.84
N SER A 181 105.51 -20.98 -2.85
CA SER A 181 106.19 -21.81 -3.87
C SER A 181 107.73 -21.80 -3.84
N GLU A 182 108.37 -21.27 -2.80
CA GLU A 182 109.79 -21.55 -2.52
C GLU A 182 109.96 -22.17 -1.14
N PHE A 183 109.81 -23.50 -1.06
CA PHE A 183 110.61 -24.39 -0.22
C PHE A 183 110.66 -25.79 -0.85
#